data_AF-A0A8C7LCB9-F1
#
_entry.id   AF-A0A8C7LCB9-F1
#
_cell.length_a   1.000
_cell.length_b   1.000
_cell.length_c   1.000
_cell.angle_alpha   90.00
_cell.angle_beta   90.00
_cell.angle_gamma   90.00
#
_symmetry.space_group_name_H-M   'P 1'
#
loop_
_entity.id
_entity.type
_entity.pdbx_description
1 polymer ?
#
loop_
_entity_poly.entity_id
_entity_poly.type
_entity_poly.pdbx_seq_one_letter_code
_entity_poly.pdbx_strand_id
1 'polypeptide(L)'
;MVFVVTIGTDEDSIMKLLTSRSNSQRQQIKAAYKTLHGKDLVGDLKGELGGKFETLVVALMTPPILYDVTSLRNAIKGAGTDEKVLIEILSSRTAQQIKDITAAYRQEFNKNLEEDVTGDTSGHFRRLLVILLQASRQQGVQEGNIEADAQTLFSAGEKKFGTDEEQFITILGNRSTEHLRRVFAAYMKLAGYEMEESIQRETSGGLRDLLLAVVKCARSVPAYFAETLYYSMKGAGTDDQTLIRVMVSRSEVDMLDIRADYRRLFAKSLHSAIQVYTEYLSLSLHSAIQVYTEYLSLSQYSAIQVYTEYLSLSQYSAIQVQWGKKVFSQPPIVQVLPLKKMREACNFHHRYTSTMTDKMRRKKSRKSHCRIFN
;
A
#
# COMPACT_ATOMS: atom_id res chain seq x y z
N MET A 1 33.50 15.48 -30.49
CA MET A 1 32.93 14.19 -30.88
C MET A 1 31.50 14.15 -30.39
N VAL A 2 30.58 14.02 -31.32
CA VAL A 2 29.14 14.31 -31.23
C VAL A 2 28.49 13.50 -30.10
N PHE A 3 27.79 14.17 -29.18
CA PHE A 3 26.75 13.51 -28.39
C PHE A 3 25.69 13.06 -29.38
N VAL A 4 25.68 11.77 -29.72
CA VAL A 4 24.53 11.16 -30.37
C VAL A 4 23.41 11.22 -29.34
N VAL A 5 22.61 12.28 -29.41
CA VAL A 5 21.27 12.32 -28.82
C VAL A 5 20.52 11.21 -29.52
N THR A 6 20.39 10.06 -28.87
CA THR A 6 19.42 9.06 -29.29
C THR A 6 18.07 9.72 -29.21
N ILE A 7 17.34 9.78 -30.33
CA ILE A 7 15.95 10.23 -30.36
C ILE A 7 15.16 9.19 -29.57
N GLY A 8 14.81 9.51 -28.32
CA GLY A 8 14.13 8.61 -27.39
C GLY A 8 14.49 8.91 -25.94
N THR A 9 13.50 8.82 -25.06
CA THR A 9 13.66 9.04 -23.62
C THR A 9 14.24 7.80 -22.94
N ASP A 10 15.22 7.97 -22.06
CA ASP A 10 15.84 6.88 -21.29
C ASP A 10 14.91 6.44 -20.13
N GLU A 11 13.88 5.67 -20.49
CA GLU A 11 12.86 5.15 -19.58
C GLU A 11 13.46 4.33 -18.43
N ASP A 12 14.51 3.55 -18.69
CA ASP A 12 15.18 2.70 -17.69
C ASP A 12 15.85 3.55 -16.60
N SER A 13 16.54 4.62 -17.00
CA SER A 13 17.17 5.54 -16.04
C SER A 13 16.14 6.31 -15.23
N ILE A 14 15.08 6.82 -15.87
CA ILE A 14 13.96 7.49 -15.18
C ILE A 14 13.38 6.54 -14.14
N MET A 15 13.09 5.32 -14.55
CA MET A 15 12.43 4.36 -13.69
C MET A 15 13.30 3.95 -12.51
N LYS A 16 14.56 3.59 -12.77
CA LYS A 16 15.51 3.24 -11.71
C LYS A 16 15.69 4.36 -10.69
N LEU A 17 15.70 5.62 -11.15
CA LEU A 17 15.79 6.76 -10.26
C LEU A 17 14.51 6.90 -9.42
N LEU A 18 13.33 6.86 -10.03
CA LEU A 18 12.07 7.07 -9.33
C LEU A 18 11.74 5.94 -8.36
N THR A 19 11.92 4.67 -8.72
CA THR A 19 11.65 3.53 -7.83
C THR A 19 12.64 3.41 -6.68
N SER A 20 13.79 4.07 -6.74
CA SER A 20 14.78 4.10 -5.65
C SER A 20 14.69 5.36 -4.76
N ARG A 21 13.62 6.15 -4.90
CA ARG A 21 13.37 7.34 -4.09
C ARG A 21 12.00 7.26 -3.43
N SER A 22 11.90 7.73 -2.19
CA SER A 22 10.60 7.89 -1.54
C SER A 22 9.77 8.97 -2.23
N ASN A 23 8.46 8.97 -2.03
CA ASN A 23 7.60 10.00 -2.59
C ASN A 23 8.05 11.41 -2.14
N SER A 24 8.43 11.57 -0.87
CA SER A 24 8.98 12.83 -0.35
C SER A 24 10.25 13.27 -1.10
N GLN A 25 11.17 12.35 -1.38
CA GLN A 25 12.35 12.64 -2.20
C GLN A 25 11.97 12.98 -3.64
N ARG A 26 10.96 12.33 -4.23
CA ARG A 26 10.44 12.68 -5.56
C ARG A 26 9.85 14.10 -5.58
N GLN A 27 9.20 14.54 -4.50
CA GLN A 27 8.74 15.94 -4.38
C GLN A 27 9.91 16.92 -4.33
N GLN A 28 10.99 16.59 -3.61
CA GLN A 28 12.21 17.42 -3.60
C GLN A 28 12.86 17.48 -4.99
N ILE A 29 12.90 16.36 -5.72
CA ILE A 29 13.42 16.30 -7.09
C ILE A 29 12.56 17.17 -8.03
N LYS A 30 11.22 17.08 -7.91
CA LYS A 30 10.29 17.93 -8.67
C LYS A 30 10.56 19.42 -8.41
N ALA A 31 10.73 19.82 -7.14
CA ALA A 31 11.04 21.19 -6.78
C ALA A 31 12.40 21.65 -7.33
N ALA A 32 13.45 20.83 -7.16
CA ALA A 32 14.79 21.14 -7.66
C ALA A 32 14.82 21.27 -9.19
N TYR A 33 14.12 20.40 -9.92
CA TYR A 33 14.00 20.47 -11.37
C TYR A 33 13.35 21.79 -11.82
N LYS A 34 12.29 22.24 -11.12
CA LYS A 34 11.65 23.54 -11.39
C LYS A 34 12.61 24.70 -11.14
N THR A 35 13.40 24.68 -10.06
CA THR A 35 14.39 25.72 -9.77
C THR A 35 15.53 25.76 -10.78
N LEU A 36 16.06 24.60 -11.18
CA LEU A 36 17.23 24.51 -12.06
C LEU A 36 16.90 24.76 -13.53
N HIS A 37 15.71 24.35 -13.98
CA HIS A 37 15.35 24.36 -15.40
C HIS A 37 14.15 25.25 -15.74
N GLY A 38 13.43 25.77 -14.73
CA GLY A 38 12.23 26.58 -14.94
C GLY A 38 11.01 25.79 -15.45
N LYS A 39 11.13 24.47 -15.65
CA LYS A 39 10.11 23.59 -16.25
C LYS A 39 9.39 22.73 -15.22
N ASP A 40 8.20 22.24 -15.56
CA ASP A 40 7.46 21.27 -14.74
C ASP A 40 7.92 19.85 -15.09
N LEU A 41 8.57 19.18 -14.14
CA LEU A 41 9.10 17.83 -14.34
C LEU A 41 7.99 16.84 -14.73
N VAL A 42 6.80 16.93 -14.14
CA VAL A 42 5.71 15.99 -14.44
C VAL A 42 5.16 16.26 -15.84
N GLY A 43 4.99 17.52 -16.22
CA GLY A 43 4.62 17.90 -17.58
C GLY A 43 5.63 17.43 -18.63
N ASP A 44 6.92 17.63 -18.40
CA ASP A 44 7.98 17.15 -19.29
C ASP A 44 7.95 15.61 -19.41
N LEU A 45 7.84 14.89 -18.28
CA LEU A 45 7.72 13.42 -18.29
C LEU A 45 6.47 12.94 -19.05
N LYS A 46 5.33 13.63 -18.95
CA LYS A 46 4.13 13.29 -19.73
C LYS A 46 4.29 13.53 -21.23
N GLY A 47 5.06 14.55 -21.62
CA GLY A 47 5.35 14.82 -23.03
C GLY A 47 6.27 13.77 -23.67
N GLU A 48 7.13 13.15 -22.87
CA GLU A 48 8.15 12.20 -23.31
C GLU A 48 7.74 10.73 -23.16
N LEU A 49 6.79 10.43 -22.28
CA LEU A 49 6.32 9.08 -21.98
C LEU A 49 4.91 8.87 -22.55
N GLY A 50 4.51 7.61 -22.73
CA GLY A 50 3.16 7.27 -23.16
C GLY A 50 2.59 6.04 -22.47
N GLY A 51 1.25 5.92 -22.56
CA GLY A 51 0.52 4.73 -22.16
C GLY A 51 0.66 4.38 -20.68
N LYS A 52 0.82 3.08 -20.38
CA LYS A 52 0.87 2.57 -18.99
C LYS A 52 2.10 3.06 -18.22
N PHE A 53 3.21 3.26 -18.92
CA PHE A 53 4.44 3.73 -18.30
C PHE A 53 4.32 5.19 -17.86
N GLU A 54 3.74 6.05 -18.69
CA GLU A 54 3.37 7.41 -18.30
C GLU A 54 2.48 7.41 -17.05
N THR A 55 1.40 6.60 -17.05
CA THR A 55 0.49 6.48 -15.91
C THR A 55 1.21 6.10 -14.62
N LEU A 56 2.12 5.13 -14.67
CA LEU A 56 2.92 4.71 -13.51
C LEU A 56 3.86 5.82 -13.02
N VAL A 57 4.59 6.47 -13.93
CA VAL A 57 5.54 7.53 -13.58
C VAL A 57 4.82 8.73 -12.97
N VAL A 58 3.70 9.15 -13.54
CA VAL A 58 2.86 10.23 -13.01
C VAL A 58 2.33 9.88 -11.63
N ALA A 59 1.84 8.65 -11.45
CA ALA A 59 1.38 8.17 -10.15
C ALA A 59 2.49 8.21 -9.09
N LEU A 60 3.69 7.71 -9.42
CA LEU A 60 4.85 7.73 -8.51
C LEU A 60 5.30 9.14 -8.13
N MET A 61 5.13 10.12 -9.02
CA MET A 61 5.48 11.52 -8.80
C MET A 61 4.41 12.31 -8.05
N THR A 62 3.21 11.76 -7.88
CA THR A 62 2.09 12.43 -7.22
C THR A 62 2.12 12.18 -5.70
N PRO A 63 1.94 13.19 -4.84
CA PRO A 63 1.81 12.98 -3.40
C PRO A 63 0.69 11.97 -3.07
N PRO A 64 0.84 11.09 -2.05
CA PRO A 64 -0.10 9.98 -1.83
C PRO A 64 -1.56 10.42 -1.69
N ILE A 65 -1.84 11.44 -0.86
CA ILE A 65 -3.19 11.99 -0.68
C ILE A 65 -3.74 12.57 -1.99
N LEU A 66 -2.90 13.27 -2.77
CA LEU A 66 -3.33 13.85 -4.04
C LEU A 66 -3.57 12.75 -5.10
N TYR A 67 -2.87 11.61 -5.01
CA TYR A 67 -3.10 10.47 -5.88
C TYR A 67 -4.45 9.79 -5.58
N ASP A 68 -4.82 9.67 -4.30
CA ASP A 68 -6.17 9.21 -3.91
C ASP A 68 -7.25 10.20 -4.37
N VAL A 69 -7.05 11.51 -4.17
CA VAL A 69 -7.96 12.59 -4.60
C VAL A 69 -8.21 12.56 -6.11
N THR A 70 -7.15 12.43 -6.91
CA THR A 70 -7.25 12.37 -8.37
C THR A 70 -7.88 11.06 -8.84
N SER A 71 -7.59 9.94 -8.16
CA SER A 71 -8.23 8.64 -8.43
C SER A 71 -9.74 8.69 -8.17
N LEU A 72 -10.18 9.23 -7.03
CA LEU A 72 -11.60 9.42 -6.73
C LEU A 72 -12.27 10.37 -7.71
N ARG A 73 -11.60 11.47 -8.08
CA ARG A 73 -12.13 12.40 -9.09
C ARG A 73 -12.35 11.71 -10.42
N ASN A 74 -11.39 10.91 -10.88
CA ASN A 74 -11.49 10.20 -12.14
C ASN A 74 -12.55 9.09 -12.10
N ALA A 75 -12.78 8.48 -10.93
CA ALA A 75 -13.82 7.48 -10.74
C ALA A 75 -15.25 8.03 -10.84
N ILE A 76 -15.42 9.32 -10.54
CA ILE A 76 -16.73 10.00 -10.51
C ILE A 76 -16.92 10.93 -11.73
N LYS A 77 -15.83 11.37 -12.36
CA LYS A 77 -15.88 12.31 -13.48
C LYS A 77 -16.09 11.55 -14.79
N GLY A 78 -17.32 11.55 -15.31
CA GLY A 78 -17.58 11.09 -16.67
C GLY A 78 -18.98 10.51 -16.83
N ALA A 79 -19.17 9.76 -17.92
CA ALA A 79 -20.35 8.92 -18.08
C ALA A 79 -20.10 7.59 -17.35
N GLY A 80 -20.83 7.36 -16.26
CA GLY A 80 -20.69 6.20 -15.39
C GLY A 80 -19.65 6.39 -14.28
N THR A 81 -19.61 5.41 -13.39
CA THR A 81 -18.85 5.45 -12.13
C THR A 81 -17.91 4.26 -12.06
N ASP A 82 -16.64 4.49 -11.74
CA ASP A 82 -15.72 3.41 -11.37
C ASP A 82 -15.90 3.04 -9.88
N GLU A 83 -16.90 2.22 -9.62
CA GLU A 83 -17.23 1.75 -8.27
C GLU A 83 -16.05 1.04 -7.59
N LYS A 84 -15.17 0.37 -8.35
CA LYS A 84 -14.01 -0.35 -7.78
C LYS A 84 -13.05 0.59 -7.09
N VAL A 85 -12.79 1.76 -7.69
CA VAL A 85 -11.90 2.78 -7.11
C VAL A 85 -12.52 3.36 -5.84
N LEU A 86 -13.82 3.67 -5.86
CA LEU A 86 -14.54 4.15 -4.68
C LEU A 86 -14.48 3.13 -3.53
N ILE A 87 -14.77 1.86 -3.83
CA ILE A 87 -14.73 0.76 -2.87
C ILE A 87 -13.32 0.60 -2.29
N GLU A 88 -12.30 0.52 -3.14
CA GLU A 88 -10.92 0.27 -2.70
C GLU A 88 -10.40 1.39 -1.79
N ILE A 89 -10.60 2.66 -2.17
CA ILE A 89 -10.07 3.79 -1.41
C ILE A 89 -10.87 3.96 -0.10
N LEU A 90 -12.20 3.99 -0.16
CA LEU A 90 -13.01 4.31 1.02
C LEU A 90 -13.07 3.19 2.06
N SER A 91 -12.85 1.93 1.67
CA SER A 91 -12.79 0.82 2.62
C SER A 91 -11.41 0.63 3.27
N SER A 92 -10.33 1.02 2.60
CA SER A 92 -8.95 0.70 3.02
C SER A 92 -8.20 1.85 3.71
N ARG A 93 -8.62 3.10 3.50
CA ARG A 93 -7.96 4.28 4.08
C ARG A 93 -8.38 4.50 5.53
N THR A 94 -7.44 4.99 6.33
CA THR A 94 -7.71 5.33 7.73
C THR A 94 -8.59 6.56 7.84
N ALA A 95 -9.23 6.76 9.00
CA ALA A 95 -10.04 7.95 9.25
C ALA A 95 -9.26 9.27 9.03
N GLN A 96 -7.97 9.31 9.37
CA GLN A 96 -7.15 10.49 9.11
C GLN A 96 -6.91 10.69 7.61
N GLN A 97 -6.58 9.62 6.88
CA GLN A 97 -6.40 9.70 5.43
C GLN A 97 -7.68 10.15 4.72
N ILE A 98 -8.86 9.67 5.12
CA ILE A 98 -10.14 10.11 4.55
C ILE A 98 -10.36 11.61 4.80
N LYS A 99 -10.07 12.12 6.00
CA LYS A 99 -10.16 13.56 6.29
C LYS A 99 -9.21 14.38 5.42
N ASP A 100 -7.96 13.92 5.28
CA ASP A 100 -6.95 14.59 4.45
C ASP A 100 -7.36 14.58 2.96
N ILE A 101 -7.92 13.47 2.47
CA ILE A 101 -8.46 13.33 1.11
C ILE A 101 -9.62 14.31 0.90
N THR A 102 -10.60 14.36 1.80
CA THR A 102 -11.75 15.27 1.67
C THR A 102 -11.31 16.74 1.66
N ALA A 103 -10.36 17.10 2.52
CA ALA A 103 -9.81 18.46 2.55
C ALA A 103 -9.04 18.79 1.25
N ALA A 104 -8.18 17.89 0.79
CA ALA A 104 -7.40 18.07 -0.43
C ALA A 104 -8.28 18.08 -1.69
N TYR A 105 -9.35 17.27 -1.74
CA TYR A 105 -10.31 17.28 -2.85
C TYR A 105 -10.99 18.64 -3.00
N ARG A 106 -11.40 19.24 -1.87
CA ARG A 106 -11.99 20.59 -1.85
C ARG A 106 -10.98 21.65 -2.30
N GLN A 107 -9.73 21.55 -1.86
CA GLN A 107 -8.68 22.48 -2.27
C GLN A 107 -8.37 22.38 -3.77
N GLU A 108 -8.29 21.16 -4.31
CA GLU A 108 -7.87 20.91 -5.70
C GLU A 108 -8.98 21.24 -6.71
N PHE A 109 -10.23 20.89 -6.41
CA PHE A 109 -11.34 20.98 -7.37
C PHE A 109 -12.40 22.02 -7.03
N ASN A 110 -12.29 22.68 -5.88
CA ASN A 110 -13.34 23.56 -5.34
C ASN A 110 -14.73 22.88 -5.31
N LYS A 111 -14.73 21.59 -4.94
CA LYS A 111 -15.91 20.73 -4.89
C LYS A 111 -15.96 19.95 -3.58
N ASN A 112 -17.15 19.52 -3.19
CA ASN A 112 -17.36 18.63 -2.06
C ASN A 112 -17.33 17.17 -2.54
N LEU A 113 -16.40 16.37 -2.02
CA LEU A 113 -16.27 14.95 -2.38
C LEU A 113 -17.52 14.14 -2.03
N GLU A 114 -18.15 14.41 -0.90
CA GLU A 114 -19.36 13.70 -0.47
C GLU A 114 -20.55 14.01 -1.38
N GLU A 115 -20.70 15.27 -1.80
CA GLU A 115 -21.74 15.68 -2.75
C GLU A 115 -21.51 15.04 -4.13
N ASP A 116 -20.27 15.05 -4.63
CA ASP A 116 -19.92 14.39 -5.89
C ASP A 116 -20.19 12.87 -5.82
N VAL A 117 -19.80 12.18 -4.74
CA VAL A 117 -20.10 10.74 -4.53
C VAL A 117 -21.61 10.50 -4.43
N THR A 118 -22.33 11.36 -3.72
CA THR A 118 -23.79 11.25 -3.53
C THR A 118 -24.54 11.42 -4.85
N GLY A 119 -24.06 12.34 -5.71
CA GLY A 119 -24.64 12.62 -7.01
C GLY A 119 -24.43 11.51 -8.04
N ASP A 120 -23.34 10.74 -7.91
CA ASP A 120 -22.95 9.71 -8.87
C ASP A 120 -23.30 8.28 -8.44
N THR A 121 -23.76 8.10 -7.19
CA THR A 121 -24.13 6.79 -6.64
C THR A 121 -25.56 6.78 -6.10
N SER A 122 -26.12 5.60 -5.84
CA SER A 122 -27.50 5.48 -5.34
C SER A 122 -27.69 4.36 -4.31
N GLY A 123 -28.88 4.35 -3.69
CA GLY A 123 -29.33 3.30 -2.78
C GLY A 123 -28.42 3.05 -1.58
N HIS A 124 -28.37 1.79 -1.16
CA HIS A 124 -27.57 1.29 -0.04
C HIS A 124 -26.06 1.42 -0.27
N PHE A 125 -25.61 1.28 -1.53
CA PHE A 125 -24.21 1.48 -1.91
C PHE A 125 -23.76 2.91 -1.57
N ARG A 126 -24.51 3.93 -2.04
CA ARG A 126 -24.26 5.33 -1.68
C ARG A 126 -24.22 5.55 -0.17
N ARG A 127 -25.21 5.01 0.54
CA ARG A 127 -25.33 5.21 2.00
C ARG A 127 -24.08 4.73 2.73
N LEU A 128 -23.56 3.56 2.36
CA LEU A 128 -22.34 3.05 2.97
C LEU A 128 -21.10 3.87 2.58
N LEU A 129 -20.95 4.29 1.31
CA LEU A 129 -19.85 5.17 0.90
C LEU A 129 -19.83 6.48 1.69
N VAL A 130 -21.00 7.10 1.89
CA VAL A 130 -21.13 8.33 2.69
C VAL A 130 -20.72 8.09 4.15
N ILE A 131 -21.12 6.98 4.77
CA ILE A 131 -20.69 6.62 6.13
C ILE A 131 -19.16 6.48 6.21
N LEU A 132 -18.53 5.86 5.22
CA LEU A 132 -17.06 5.74 5.17
C LEU A 132 -16.38 7.12 5.05
N LEU A 133 -16.94 8.01 4.23
CA LEU A 133 -16.44 9.37 4.03
C LEU A 133 -16.53 10.25 5.30
N GLN A 134 -17.50 10.01 6.18
CA GLN A 134 -17.58 10.74 7.45
C GLN A 134 -16.37 10.51 8.37
N ALA A 135 -15.59 9.45 8.15
CA ALA A 135 -14.38 9.13 8.93
C ALA A 135 -14.61 9.14 10.45
N SER A 136 -15.80 8.72 10.87
CA SER A 136 -16.31 8.81 12.25
C SER A 136 -16.52 7.44 12.90
N ARG A 137 -15.88 6.38 12.36
CA ARG A 137 -15.88 5.04 12.96
C ARG A 137 -15.48 5.11 14.43
N GLN A 138 -16.19 4.33 15.24
CA GLN A 138 -15.95 4.18 16.66
C GLN A 138 -14.53 3.64 16.91
N GLN A 139 -13.99 3.90 18.10
CA GLN A 139 -12.69 3.41 18.53
C GLN A 139 -12.81 2.36 19.61
N GLY A 140 -11.86 1.42 19.66
CA GLY A 140 -11.80 0.39 20.68
C GLY A 140 -12.89 -0.66 20.57
N VAL A 141 -12.87 -1.61 21.50
CA VAL A 141 -13.82 -2.74 21.52
C VAL A 141 -14.93 -2.46 22.53
N GLN A 142 -16.18 -2.53 22.08
CA GLN A 142 -17.35 -2.52 22.95
C GLN A 142 -17.73 -3.94 23.35
N GLU A 143 -17.11 -4.48 24.40
CA GLU A 143 -17.24 -5.90 24.80
C GLU A 143 -18.70 -6.34 24.95
N GLY A 144 -19.55 -5.51 25.56
CA GLY A 144 -20.98 -5.81 25.79
C GLY A 144 -21.82 -5.90 24.52
N ASN A 145 -21.32 -5.41 23.38
CA ASN A 145 -22.09 -5.36 22.13
C ASN A 145 -21.69 -6.45 21.15
N ILE A 146 -20.63 -7.23 21.41
CA ILE A 146 -20.08 -8.20 20.42
C ILE A 146 -21.14 -9.23 20.03
N GLU A 147 -21.72 -9.91 21.02
CA GLU A 147 -22.73 -10.96 20.77
C GLU A 147 -24.03 -10.36 20.22
N ALA A 148 -24.40 -9.16 20.66
CA ALA A 148 -25.60 -8.47 20.18
C ALA A 148 -25.46 -8.08 18.71
N ASP A 149 -24.33 -7.50 18.31
CA ASP A 149 -24.05 -7.12 16.92
C ASP A 149 -23.96 -8.37 16.03
N ALA A 150 -23.31 -9.45 16.49
CA ALA A 150 -23.25 -10.73 15.76
C ALA A 150 -24.65 -11.33 15.57
N GLN A 151 -25.47 -11.35 16.61
CA GLN A 151 -26.86 -11.82 16.54
C GLN A 151 -27.71 -10.94 15.63
N THR A 152 -27.46 -9.63 15.59
CA THR A 152 -28.15 -8.66 14.73
C THR A 152 -27.83 -8.93 13.28
N LEU A 153 -26.55 -9.06 12.92
CA LEU A 153 -26.12 -9.43 11.56
C LEU A 153 -26.68 -10.79 11.13
N PHE A 154 -26.67 -11.78 12.03
CA PHE A 154 -27.22 -13.11 11.72
C PHE A 154 -28.72 -13.06 11.45
N SER A 155 -29.46 -12.27 12.24
CA SER A 155 -30.90 -12.13 12.07
C SER A 155 -31.28 -11.26 10.87
N ALA A 156 -30.40 -10.33 10.49
CA ALA A 156 -30.56 -9.42 9.35
C ALA A 156 -30.34 -10.10 7.99
N GLY A 157 -29.55 -11.18 7.93
CA GLY A 157 -29.42 -12.00 6.73
C GLY A 157 -30.14 -13.34 6.90
N GLU A 158 -29.48 -14.29 7.54
CA GLU A 158 -29.79 -15.72 7.51
C GLU A 158 -31.17 -16.13 8.08
N LYS A 159 -31.79 -15.31 8.92
CA LYS A 159 -33.13 -15.62 9.49
C LYS A 159 -34.31 -15.12 8.65
N LYS A 160 -34.07 -14.47 7.51
CA LYS A 160 -35.11 -13.83 6.71
C LYS A 160 -34.88 -14.13 5.23
N PHE A 161 -35.94 -14.00 4.43
CA PHE A 161 -35.79 -14.03 2.98
C PHE A 161 -35.37 -12.65 2.50
N GLY A 162 -34.17 -12.55 1.94
CA GLY A 162 -33.50 -11.29 1.63
C GLY A 162 -32.77 -10.70 2.83
N THR A 163 -31.99 -9.64 2.60
CA THR A 163 -31.16 -8.99 3.61
C THR A 163 -31.82 -7.74 4.17
N ASP A 164 -31.61 -7.45 5.44
CA ASP A 164 -31.75 -6.11 6.00
C ASP A 164 -30.41 -5.37 5.83
N GLU A 165 -30.22 -4.74 4.66
CA GLU A 165 -28.96 -4.07 4.32
C GLU A 165 -28.65 -2.91 5.27
N GLU A 166 -29.67 -2.30 5.88
CA GLU A 166 -29.50 -1.19 6.82
C GLU A 166 -28.76 -1.63 8.09
N GLN A 167 -29.02 -2.83 8.60
CA GLN A 167 -28.29 -3.37 9.75
C GLN A 167 -26.83 -3.67 9.42
N PHE A 168 -26.57 -4.26 8.25
CA PHE A 168 -25.20 -4.49 7.76
C PHE A 168 -24.43 -3.18 7.63
N ILE A 169 -25.04 -2.17 6.98
CA ILE A 169 -24.44 -0.85 6.79
C ILE A 169 -24.17 -0.17 8.13
N THR A 170 -25.10 -0.24 9.06
CA THR A 170 -24.97 0.42 10.37
C THR A 170 -23.83 -0.18 11.17
N ILE A 171 -23.76 -1.50 11.30
CA ILE A 171 -22.72 -2.17 12.10
C ILE A 171 -21.37 -2.09 11.39
N LEU A 172 -21.28 -2.52 10.12
CA LEU A 172 -20.03 -2.60 9.38
C LEU A 172 -19.47 -1.22 9.01
N GLY A 173 -20.32 -0.20 8.91
CA GLY A 173 -19.91 1.18 8.62
C GLY A 173 -19.38 1.92 9.85
N ASN A 174 -19.88 1.63 11.07
CA ASN A 174 -19.61 2.46 12.25
C ASN A 174 -18.72 1.81 13.31
N ARG A 175 -18.72 0.48 13.45
CA ARG A 175 -17.88 -0.18 14.46
C ARG A 175 -16.39 -0.08 14.11
N SER A 176 -15.56 -0.12 15.15
CA SER A 176 -14.10 -0.18 15.00
C SER A 176 -13.67 -1.49 14.36
N THR A 177 -12.49 -1.51 13.72
CA THR A 177 -12.00 -2.74 13.09
C THR A 177 -11.70 -3.83 14.13
N GLU A 178 -11.21 -3.44 15.31
CA GLU A 178 -10.93 -4.34 16.43
C GLU A 178 -12.21 -4.99 16.96
N HIS A 179 -13.29 -4.21 17.07
CA HIS A 179 -14.59 -4.73 17.47
C HIS A 179 -15.18 -5.66 16.40
N LEU A 180 -15.14 -5.24 15.13
CA LEU A 180 -15.65 -6.04 14.01
C LEU A 180 -14.96 -7.40 13.90
N ARG A 181 -13.63 -7.49 14.11
CA ARG A 181 -12.92 -8.78 14.14
C ARG A 181 -13.50 -9.74 15.18
N ARG A 182 -13.91 -9.24 16.36
CA ARG A 182 -14.54 -10.07 17.40
C ARG A 182 -15.98 -10.42 17.06
N VAL A 183 -16.73 -9.48 16.48
CA VAL A 183 -18.08 -9.71 15.98
C VAL A 183 -18.07 -10.81 14.91
N PHE A 184 -17.11 -10.81 13.98
CA PHE A 184 -17.00 -11.86 12.95
C PHE A 184 -16.71 -13.24 13.57
N ALA A 185 -15.86 -13.30 14.60
CA ALA A 185 -15.59 -14.54 15.31
C ALA A 185 -16.82 -15.06 16.08
N ALA A 186 -17.63 -14.18 16.67
CA ALA A 186 -18.90 -14.54 17.30
C ALA A 186 -19.94 -14.97 16.24
N TYR A 187 -20.03 -14.23 15.13
CA TYR A 187 -20.91 -14.54 14.00
C TYR A 187 -20.66 -15.94 13.43
N MET A 188 -19.39 -16.31 13.22
CA MET A 188 -19.01 -17.64 12.74
C MET A 188 -19.53 -18.76 13.64
N LYS A 189 -19.56 -18.56 14.96
CA LYS A 189 -20.12 -19.54 15.91
C LYS A 189 -21.66 -19.66 15.81
N LEU A 190 -22.33 -18.58 15.42
CA LEU A 190 -23.80 -18.54 15.28
C LEU A 190 -24.25 -19.10 13.92
N ALA A 191 -23.60 -18.68 12.83
CA ALA A 191 -23.99 -19.01 11.47
C ALA A 191 -23.39 -20.35 10.99
N GLY A 192 -22.17 -20.67 11.43
CA GLY A 192 -21.40 -21.82 10.95
C GLY A 192 -20.64 -21.57 9.64
N TYR A 193 -20.62 -20.33 9.15
CA TYR A 193 -19.87 -19.87 7.98
C TYR A 193 -19.42 -18.42 8.16
N GLU A 194 -18.45 -18.00 7.35
CA GLU A 194 -17.81 -16.70 7.49
C GLU A 194 -18.75 -15.57 7.03
N MET A 195 -18.58 -14.38 7.63
CA MET A 195 -19.35 -13.17 7.28
C MET A 195 -19.32 -12.87 5.76
N GLU A 196 -18.17 -13.09 5.13
CA GLU A 196 -17.99 -12.92 3.70
C GLU A 196 -18.87 -13.85 2.86
N GLU A 197 -19.12 -15.08 3.33
CA GLU A 197 -19.98 -16.04 2.64
C GLU A 197 -21.45 -15.61 2.71
N SER A 198 -21.90 -15.13 3.88
CA SER A 198 -23.23 -14.53 4.04
C SER A 198 -23.44 -13.35 3.10
N ILE A 199 -22.51 -12.39 3.10
CA ILE A 199 -22.61 -11.22 2.22
C ILE A 199 -22.71 -11.63 0.75
N GLN A 200 -21.95 -12.64 0.33
CA GLN A 200 -21.98 -13.13 -1.06
C GLN A 200 -23.31 -13.76 -1.47
N ARG A 201 -23.99 -14.46 -0.55
CA ARG A 201 -25.28 -15.11 -0.80
C ARG A 201 -26.44 -14.14 -0.75
N GLU A 202 -26.36 -13.18 0.16
CA GLU A 202 -27.49 -12.34 0.55
C GLU A 202 -27.52 -11.01 -0.21
N THR A 203 -26.36 -10.49 -0.64
CA THR A 203 -26.28 -9.18 -1.33
C THR A 203 -25.74 -9.31 -2.75
N SER A 204 -25.94 -8.27 -3.57
CA SER A 204 -25.46 -8.24 -4.96
C SER A 204 -24.93 -6.87 -5.38
N GLY A 205 -24.32 -6.79 -6.57
CA GLY A 205 -23.81 -5.57 -7.18
C GLY A 205 -22.73 -4.84 -6.37
N GLY A 206 -22.61 -3.53 -6.55
CA GLY A 206 -21.62 -2.69 -5.87
C GLY A 206 -21.76 -2.69 -4.34
N LEU A 207 -22.97 -2.88 -3.80
CA LEU A 207 -23.17 -3.01 -2.35
C LEU A 207 -22.46 -4.24 -1.81
N ARG A 208 -22.63 -5.42 -2.43
CA ARG A 208 -21.93 -6.65 -2.04
C ARG A 208 -20.43 -6.43 -2.04
N ASP A 209 -19.91 -5.86 -3.12
CA ASP A 209 -18.47 -5.68 -3.30
C ASP A 209 -17.90 -4.69 -2.27
N LEU A 210 -18.65 -3.64 -1.91
CA LEU A 210 -18.30 -2.69 -0.86
C LEU A 210 -18.32 -3.33 0.54
N LEU A 211 -19.36 -4.08 0.88
CA LEU A 211 -19.48 -4.78 2.16
C LEU A 211 -18.34 -5.78 2.34
N LEU A 212 -18.03 -6.57 1.28
CA LEU A 212 -16.89 -7.48 1.28
C LEU A 212 -15.56 -6.76 1.47
N ALA A 213 -15.36 -5.61 0.81
CA ALA A 213 -14.15 -4.83 0.98
C ALA A 213 -14.00 -4.29 2.41
N VAL A 214 -15.09 -3.80 3.02
CA VAL A 214 -15.11 -3.35 4.42
C VAL A 214 -14.77 -4.49 5.38
N VAL A 215 -15.37 -5.67 5.21
CA VAL A 215 -15.08 -6.84 6.05
C VAL A 215 -13.64 -7.30 5.90
N LYS A 216 -13.14 -7.41 4.66
CA LYS A 216 -11.75 -7.80 4.38
C LYS A 216 -10.74 -6.81 4.94
N CYS A 217 -10.97 -5.50 4.76
CA CYS A 217 -10.11 -4.46 5.34
C CYS A 217 -10.17 -4.45 6.87
N ALA A 218 -11.34 -4.70 7.47
CA ALA A 218 -11.46 -4.86 8.92
C ALA A 218 -10.63 -6.05 9.42
N ARG A 219 -10.55 -7.16 8.67
CA ARG A 219 -9.66 -8.29 9.00
C ARG A 219 -8.18 -7.93 8.80
N SER A 220 -7.80 -7.58 7.59
CA SER A 220 -6.44 -7.22 7.20
C SER A 220 -6.45 -6.44 5.88
N VAL A 221 -6.05 -5.16 5.95
CA VAL A 221 -5.84 -4.32 4.75
C VAL A 221 -4.76 -4.91 3.82
N PRO A 222 -3.61 -5.42 4.32
CA PRO A 222 -2.66 -6.12 3.46
C PRO A 222 -3.24 -7.33 2.71
N ALA A 223 -4.05 -8.15 3.37
CA ALA A 223 -4.68 -9.32 2.74
C ALA A 223 -5.70 -8.90 1.68
N TYR A 224 -6.50 -7.85 1.95
CA TYR A 224 -7.39 -7.26 0.97
C TYR A 224 -6.64 -6.85 -0.30
N PHE A 225 -5.53 -6.10 -0.16
CA PHE A 225 -4.74 -5.69 -1.32
C PHE A 225 -4.01 -6.85 -2.01
N ALA A 226 -3.63 -7.89 -1.29
CA ALA A 226 -3.10 -9.11 -1.90
C ALA A 226 -4.14 -9.77 -2.82
N GLU A 227 -5.39 -9.87 -2.40
CA GLU A 227 -6.49 -10.33 -3.25
C GLU A 227 -6.75 -9.39 -4.42
N THR A 228 -6.80 -8.07 -4.18
CA THR A 228 -7.00 -7.07 -5.23
C THR A 228 -5.94 -7.20 -6.34
N LEU A 229 -4.67 -7.37 -5.98
CA LEU A 229 -3.58 -7.61 -6.93
C LEU A 229 -3.72 -8.95 -7.65
N TYR A 230 -4.19 -9.99 -6.96
CA TYR A 230 -4.41 -11.29 -7.59
C TYR A 230 -5.50 -11.19 -8.66
N TYR A 231 -6.65 -10.60 -8.32
CA TYR A 231 -7.77 -10.45 -9.25
C TYR A 231 -7.48 -9.45 -10.37
N SER A 232 -6.62 -8.45 -10.16
CA SER A 232 -6.19 -7.55 -11.25
C SER A 232 -5.33 -8.26 -12.29
N MET A 233 -4.70 -9.37 -11.92
CA MET A 233 -3.80 -10.16 -12.79
C MET A 233 -4.41 -11.51 -13.22
N LYS A 234 -5.54 -11.91 -12.64
CA LYS A 234 -6.16 -13.21 -12.91
C LYS A 234 -6.87 -13.20 -14.26
N GLY A 235 -6.60 -14.21 -15.09
CA GLY A 235 -7.31 -14.45 -16.35
C GLY A 235 -6.56 -13.89 -17.57
N ALA A 236 -7.29 -13.67 -18.66
CA ALA A 236 -6.73 -13.10 -19.88
C ALA A 236 -6.64 -11.57 -19.74
N GLY A 237 -5.43 -11.02 -19.88
CA GLY A 237 -5.17 -9.58 -19.72
C GLY A 237 -4.82 -9.18 -18.29
N THR A 238 -4.85 -7.88 -18.03
CA THR A 238 -4.54 -7.30 -16.72
C THR A 238 -5.38 -6.04 -16.53
N ASP A 239 -5.94 -5.86 -15.34
CA ASP A 239 -6.46 -4.56 -14.90
C ASP A 239 -5.28 -3.70 -14.44
N ASP A 240 -4.59 -3.10 -15.40
CA ASP A 240 -3.38 -2.31 -15.15
C ASP A 240 -3.65 -1.08 -14.27
N GLN A 241 -4.85 -0.51 -14.34
CA GLN A 241 -5.23 0.65 -13.52
C GLN A 241 -5.24 0.27 -12.05
N THR A 242 -5.90 -0.86 -11.70
CA THR A 242 -5.89 -1.39 -10.35
C THR A 242 -4.48 -1.83 -9.93
N LEU A 243 -3.74 -2.53 -10.81
CA LEU A 243 -2.37 -2.95 -10.51
C LEU A 243 -1.47 -1.76 -10.18
N ILE A 244 -1.44 -0.72 -11.03
CA ILE A 244 -0.64 0.48 -10.82
C ILE A 244 -1.07 1.20 -9.55
N ARG A 245 -2.38 1.42 -9.36
CA ARG A 245 -2.91 2.13 -8.18
C ARG A 245 -2.52 1.46 -6.88
N VAL A 246 -2.66 0.14 -6.77
CA VAL A 246 -2.27 -0.61 -5.57
C VAL A 246 -0.75 -0.61 -5.39
N MET A 247 0.01 -0.90 -6.46
CA MET A 247 1.48 -0.94 -6.37
C MET A 247 2.07 0.41 -5.93
N VAL A 248 1.53 1.52 -6.43
CA VAL A 248 1.98 2.87 -6.07
C VAL A 248 1.49 3.26 -4.68
N SER A 249 0.19 3.16 -4.40
CA SER A 249 -0.38 3.68 -3.14
C SER A 249 0.06 2.89 -1.90
N ARG A 250 0.45 1.61 -2.06
CA ARG A 250 0.87 0.75 -0.95
C ARG A 250 2.40 0.61 -0.83
N SER A 251 3.16 1.13 -1.79
CA SER A 251 4.62 1.03 -1.89
C SER A 251 5.36 1.41 -0.60
N GLU A 252 4.94 2.50 0.04
CA GLU A 252 5.56 3.06 1.25
C GLU A 252 4.71 2.86 2.50
N VAL A 253 3.75 1.93 2.48
CA VAL A 253 2.81 1.66 3.58
C VAL A 253 2.99 0.24 4.13
N ASP A 254 2.58 -0.77 3.37
CA ASP A 254 2.46 -2.16 3.82
C ASP A 254 2.76 -3.18 2.71
N MET A 255 3.48 -2.77 1.66
CA MET A 255 3.83 -3.64 0.53
C MET A 255 4.54 -4.95 0.93
N LEU A 256 5.32 -4.94 2.02
CA LEU A 256 5.97 -6.15 2.52
C LEU A 256 4.96 -7.15 3.10
N ASP A 257 3.94 -6.67 3.82
CA ASP A 257 2.88 -7.50 4.37
C ASP A 257 1.97 -8.01 3.26
N ILE A 258 1.63 -7.16 2.27
CA ILE A 258 0.89 -7.55 1.06
C ILE A 258 1.61 -8.70 0.34
N ARG A 259 2.94 -8.64 0.19
CA ARG A 259 3.73 -9.72 -0.42
C ARG A 259 3.65 -11.02 0.38
N ALA A 260 3.66 -10.94 1.70
CA ALA A 260 3.56 -12.11 2.58
C ALA A 260 2.17 -12.74 2.47
N ASP A 261 1.11 -11.94 2.55
CA ASP A 261 -0.27 -12.39 2.41
C ASP A 261 -0.55 -12.95 1.01
N TYR A 262 -0.04 -12.31 -0.05
CA TYR A 262 -0.18 -12.82 -1.42
C TYR A 262 0.42 -14.22 -1.56
N ARG A 263 1.63 -14.43 -1.03
CA ARG A 263 2.28 -15.74 -1.05
C ARG A 263 1.49 -16.77 -0.26
N ARG A 264 0.96 -16.38 0.91
CA ARG A 264 0.15 -17.25 1.78
C ARG A 264 -1.15 -17.66 1.10
N LEU A 265 -1.84 -16.73 0.43
CA LEU A 265 -3.15 -16.94 -0.17
C LEU A 265 -3.09 -17.70 -1.51
N PHE A 266 -2.06 -17.45 -2.32
CA PHE A 266 -2.03 -17.91 -3.72
C PHE A 266 -0.88 -18.88 -4.05
N ALA A 267 -0.09 -19.28 -3.05
CA ALA A 267 1.07 -20.17 -3.19
C ALA A 267 2.10 -19.73 -4.28
N LYS A 268 2.05 -18.45 -4.69
CA LYS A 268 2.91 -17.82 -5.69
C LYS A 268 3.38 -16.48 -5.15
N SER A 269 4.60 -16.06 -5.43
CA SER A 269 5.06 -14.74 -4.98
C SER A 269 4.44 -13.63 -5.84
N LEU A 270 4.11 -12.49 -5.23
CA LEU A 270 3.62 -11.31 -5.96
C LEU A 270 4.60 -10.89 -7.08
N HIS A 271 5.91 -10.94 -6.81
CA HIS A 271 6.94 -10.69 -7.81
C HIS A 271 6.81 -11.61 -9.02
N SER A 272 6.73 -12.93 -8.81
CA SER A 272 6.58 -13.89 -9.90
C SER A 272 5.24 -13.80 -10.61
N ALA A 273 4.19 -13.30 -9.93
CA ALA A 273 2.93 -13.01 -10.60
C ALA A 273 3.19 -11.88 -11.59
N ILE A 274 3.62 -10.71 -11.12
CA ILE A 274 3.90 -9.52 -11.94
C ILE A 274 4.91 -9.83 -13.07
N GLN A 275 5.97 -10.58 -12.79
CA GLN A 275 7.04 -10.88 -13.75
C GLN A 275 6.52 -11.63 -14.99
N VAL A 276 5.65 -12.64 -14.79
CA VAL A 276 5.03 -13.41 -15.88
C VAL A 276 4.19 -12.50 -16.79
N TYR A 277 3.66 -11.39 -16.28
CA TYR A 277 2.94 -10.41 -17.10
C TYR A 277 3.88 -9.42 -17.80
N THR A 278 5.00 -9.05 -17.19
CA THR A 278 5.98 -8.14 -17.81
C THR A 278 6.79 -8.76 -18.95
N GLU A 279 6.76 -10.07 -19.18
CA GLU A 279 7.31 -10.66 -20.42
C GLU A 279 6.47 -10.31 -21.66
N TYR A 280 5.26 -9.75 -21.48
CA TYR A 280 4.36 -9.32 -22.55
C TYR A 280 4.31 -7.78 -22.75
N LEU A 281 4.98 -6.97 -21.92
CA LEU A 281 5.05 -5.51 -22.02
C LEU A 281 6.48 -5.02 -21.72
N SER A 282 7.04 -4.25 -22.67
CA SER A 282 8.40 -3.64 -22.73
C SER A 282 9.37 -3.84 -21.55
N LEU A 283 10.63 -4.14 -21.88
CA LEU A 283 11.79 -4.30 -20.98
C LEU A 283 11.94 -3.22 -19.88
N SER A 284 11.36 -2.03 -20.06
CA SER A 284 11.41 -0.92 -19.10
C SER A 284 10.57 -1.14 -17.82
N LEU A 285 9.38 -1.74 -17.92
CA LEU A 285 8.54 -2.08 -16.75
C LEU A 285 9.07 -3.29 -15.96
N HIS A 286 9.70 -4.23 -16.65
CA HIS A 286 10.36 -5.38 -16.02
C HIS A 286 11.51 -4.92 -15.10
N SER A 287 12.35 -4.02 -15.62
CA SER A 287 13.46 -3.41 -14.88
C SER A 287 12.96 -2.59 -13.68
N ALA A 288 11.83 -1.89 -13.82
CA ALA A 288 11.19 -1.10 -12.78
C ALA A 288 10.87 -1.92 -11.53
N ILE A 289 10.18 -3.04 -11.76
CA ILE A 289 9.62 -3.89 -10.72
C ILE A 289 10.73 -4.73 -10.12
N GLN A 290 11.68 -5.23 -10.93
CA GLN A 290 12.83 -5.94 -10.41
C GLN A 290 13.69 -5.06 -9.48
N VAL A 291 13.98 -3.82 -9.87
CA VAL A 291 14.74 -2.88 -9.02
C VAL A 291 13.98 -2.53 -7.75
N TYR A 292 12.66 -2.30 -7.84
CA TYR A 292 11.84 -2.00 -6.67
C TYR A 292 11.77 -3.20 -5.71
N THR A 293 11.71 -4.41 -6.24
CA THR A 293 11.64 -5.65 -5.44
C THR A 293 13.00 -6.02 -4.84
N GLU A 294 14.10 -5.78 -5.56
CA GLU A 294 15.47 -5.92 -5.05
C GLU A 294 15.78 -4.87 -3.97
N TYR A 295 15.32 -3.64 -4.13
CA TYR A 295 15.44 -2.62 -3.07
C TYR A 295 14.70 -3.03 -1.80
N LEU A 296 13.46 -3.53 -1.93
CA LEU A 296 12.68 -4.03 -0.81
C LEU A 296 13.30 -5.29 -0.18
N SER A 297 13.90 -6.19 -0.96
CA SER A 297 14.58 -7.37 -0.42
C SER A 297 15.90 -7.00 0.28
N LEU A 298 16.65 -6.02 -0.23
CA LEU A 298 17.85 -5.49 0.42
C LEU A 298 17.53 -4.71 1.71
N SER A 299 16.41 -3.98 1.72
CA SER A 299 15.83 -3.35 2.91
C SER A 299 15.44 -4.40 3.97
N GLN A 300 14.82 -5.50 3.57
CA GLN A 300 14.53 -6.62 4.47
C GLN A 300 15.82 -7.26 5.01
N TYR A 301 16.81 -7.46 4.16
CA TYR A 301 18.11 -8.04 4.58
C TYR A 301 18.82 -7.14 5.59
N SER A 302 18.82 -5.83 5.39
CA SER A 302 19.44 -4.89 6.32
C SER A 302 18.65 -4.76 7.63
N ALA A 303 17.32 -4.76 7.58
CA ALA A 303 16.48 -4.76 8.78
C ALA A 303 16.66 -6.05 9.61
N ILE A 304 16.69 -7.22 8.94
CA ILE A 304 16.97 -8.51 9.59
C ILE A 304 18.38 -8.51 10.17
N GLN A 305 19.38 -7.99 9.46
CA GLN A 305 20.76 -7.94 9.95
C GLN A 305 20.87 -7.06 11.20
N VAL A 306 20.25 -5.87 11.21
CA VAL A 306 20.18 -4.98 12.38
C VAL A 306 19.45 -5.65 13.55
N TYR A 307 18.35 -6.35 13.29
CA TYR A 307 17.59 -7.05 14.33
C TYR A 307 18.34 -8.26 14.90
N THR A 308 19.09 -8.97 14.05
CA THR A 308 19.94 -10.10 14.44
C THR A 308 21.16 -9.62 15.23
N GLU A 309 21.74 -8.48 14.86
CA GLU A 309 22.79 -7.81 15.65
C GLU A 309 22.25 -7.31 16.99
N TYR A 310 21.03 -6.77 17.03
CA TYR A 310 20.37 -6.39 18.28
C TYR A 310 20.12 -7.59 19.19
N LEU A 311 19.58 -8.70 18.66
CA LEU A 311 19.36 -9.93 19.41
C LEU A 311 20.66 -10.61 19.86
N SER A 312 21.72 -10.56 19.05
CA SER A 312 23.02 -11.08 19.48
C SER A 312 23.58 -10.21 20.60
N LEU A 313 23.54 -8.88 20.48
CA LEU A 313 23.97 -7.95 21.53
C LEU A 313 23.15 -8.07 22.82
N SER A 314 21.84 -8.36 22.75
CA SER A 314 20.99 -8.59 23.91
C SER A 314 21.21 -9.96 24.57
N GLN A 315 21.68 -10.96 23.81
CA GLN A 315 22.13 -12.24 24.37
C GLN A 315 23.52 -12.13 25.02
N TYR A 316 24.41 -11.29 24.49
CA TYR A 316 25.73 -11.04 25.10
C TYR A 316 25.67 -10.19 26.38
N SER A 317 24.59 -9.44 26.65
CA SER A 317 24.39 -8.74 27.92
C SER A 317 23.81 -9.61 29.04
N ALA A 318 23.46 -10.87 28.75
CA ALA A 318 23.05 -11.86 29.76
C ALA A 318 24.23 -12.69 30.31
N ILE A 319 25.46 -12.21 30.17
CA ILE A 319 26.63 -12.79 30.84
C ILE A 319 26.65 -12.33 32.30
N GLN A 320 26.51 -13.30 33.19
CA GLN A 320 26.58 -13.21 34.64
C GLN A 320 27.74 -12.31 35.10
N VAL A 321 27.42 -11.12 35.62
CA VAL A 321 28.35 -10.33 36.43
C VAL A 321 27.99 -10.56 37.90
N GLN A 322 28.69 -11.50 38.53
CA GLN A 322 28.68 -11.64 39.98
C GLN A 322 29.42 -10.44 40.59
N TRP A 323 28.68 -9.55 41.25
CA TRP A 323 29.23 -8.62 42.23
C TRP A 323 28.49 -8.86 43.57
N GLY A 324 29.28 -9.12 44.62
CA GLY A 324 28.93 -9.35 46.02
C GLY A 324 27.46 -9.26 46.47
N LYS A 325 26.92 -10.39 46.95
CA LYS A 325 25.93 -10.60 48.04
C LYS A 325 24.75 -9.60 48.26
N LYS A 326 24.20 -8.89 47.26
CA LYS A 326 22.86 -8.28 47.38
C LYS A 326 22.08 -8.31 46.07
N VAL A 327 20.87 -8.91 46.12
CA VAL A 327 19.88 -8.90 45.03
C VAL A 327 19.03 -7.64 45.18
N PHE A 328 19.03 -6.77 44.19
CA PHE A 328 18.04 -5.69 44.05
C PHE A 328 17.14 -5.99 42.85
N SER A 329 15.83 -6.04 43.08
CA SER A 329 14.81 -6.16 42.04
C SER A 329 14.22 -4.79 41.71
N GLN A 330 14.48 -4.25 40.51
CA GLN A 330 13.62 -3.22 39.89
C GLN A 330 13.62 -3.34 38.35
N PRO A 331 12.49 -3.00 37.67
CA PRO A 331 12.21 -3.34 36.27
C PRO A 331 12.88 -2.39 35.25
N PRO A 332 12.99 -2.79 33.95
CA PRO A 332 13.76 -2.06 32.95
C PRO A 332 13.07 -0.77 32.50
N ILE A 333 13.72 0.36 32.77
CA ILE A 333 13.45 1.64 32.11
C ILE A 333 14.22 1.67 30.78
N VAL A 334 13.49 1.97 29.70
CA VAL A 334 13.97 2.18 28.33
C VAL A 334 15.10 3.22 28.32
N GLN A 335 16.33 2.81 27.98
CA GLN A 335 17.40 3.75 27.63
C GLN A 335 17.54 3.83 26.11
N VAL A 336 17.15 4.97 25.56
CA VAL A 336 17.41 5.39 24.19
C VAL A 336 18.94 5.41 23.95
N LEU A 337 19.39 4.82 22.85
CA LEU A 337 20.81 4.78 22.45
C LEU A 337 21.44 6.18 22.47
N PRO A 338 22.63 6.37 23.07
CA PRO A 338 23.33 7.65 23.03
C PRO A 338 23.66 8.04 21.59
N LEU A 339 23.41 9.31 21.23
CA LEU A 339 23.65 9.94 19.92
C LEU A 339 25.01 9.59 19.28
N LYS A 340 26.03 9.32 20.11
CA LYS A 340 27.37 8.91 19.66
C LYS A 340 27.36 7.59 18.87
N LYS A 341 26.56 6.60 19.29
CA LYS A 341 26.42 5.30 18.61
C LYS A 341 25.60 5.40 17.31
N MET A 342 24.59 6.27 17.26
CA MET A 342 23.86 6.53 16.01
C MET A 342 24.76 7.19 14.95
N ARG A 343 25.66 8.09 15.37
CA ARG A 343 26.62 8.72 14.47
C ARG A 343 27.65 7.72 13.92
N GLU A 344 28.07 6.76 14.74
CA GLU A 344 28.95 5.66 14.31
C GLU A 344 28.26 4.72 13.30
N ALA A 345 26.97 4.40 13.51
CA ALA A 345 26.17 3.61 12.57
C ALA A 345 25.98 4.32 11.21
N CYS A 346 25.69 5.62 11.20
CA CYS A 346 25.63 6.41 9.96
C CYS A 346 26.98 6.47 9.25
N ASN A 347 28.08 6.63 9.99
CA ASN A 347 29.43 6.66 9.43
C ASN A 347 29.89 5.28 8.91
N PHE A 348 29.38 4.20 9.46
CA PHE A 348 29.59 2.84 8.95
C PHE A 348 28.80 2.62 7.65
N HIS A 349 27.53 3.02 7.62
CA HIS A 349 26.68 2.93 6.43
C HIS A 349 27.25 3.74 5.25
N HIS A 350 27.77 4.94 5.51
CA HIS A 350 28.38 5.78 4.46
C HIS A 350 29.70 5.20 3.91
N ARG A 351 30.52 4.59 4.77
CA ARG A 351 31.76 3.91 4.35
C ARG A 351 31.47 2.65 3.55
N TYR A 352 30.49 1.85 3.98
CA TYR A 352 30.11 0.60 3.31
C TYR A 352 29.49 0.83 1.93
N THR A 353 28.61 1.83 1.80
CA THR A 353 28.01 2.22 0.51
C THR A 353 29.06 2.75 -0.47
N SER A 354 30.05 3.51 0.02
CA SER A 354 31.18 3.95 -0.82
C SER A 354 32.05 2.79 -1.30
N THR A 355 32.35 1.81 -0.45
CA THR A 355 33.16 0.63 -0.84
C THR A 355 32.42 -0.28 -1.84
N MET A 356 31.10 -0.44 -1.69
CA MET A 356 30.29 -1.23 -2.61
C MET A 356 30.12 -0.55 -3.97
N THR A 357 29.99 0.78 -3.99
CA THR A 357 29.96 1.57 -5.22
C THR A 357 31.27 1.43 -6.01
N ASP A 358 32.42 1.43 -5.32
CA ASP A 358 33.73 1.23 -5.94
C ASP A 358 33.94 -0.20 -6.46
N LYS A 359 33.49 -1.21 -5.71
CA LYS A 359 33.51 -2.62 -6.16
C LYS A 359 32.65 -2.81 -7.41
N MET A 360 31.48 -2.17 -7.47
CA MET A 360 30.61 -2.22 -8.66
C MET A 360 31.23 -1.50 -9.87
N ARG A 361 31.90 -0.35 -9.65
CA ARG A 361 32.61 0.38 -10.72
C ARG A 361 33.76 -0.43 -11.31
N ARG A 362 34.55 -1.13 -10.47
CA ARG A 362 35.63 -2.05 -10.92
C ARG A 362 35.10 -3.27 -11.67
N LYS A 363 33.95 -3.82 -11.28
CA LYS A 363 33.32 -4.96 -11.97
C LYS A 363 32.79 -4.57 -13.36
N LYS A 364 32.34 -3.33 -13.53
CA LYS A 364 31.88 -2.77 -14.82
C LYS A 364 33.05 -2.52 -15.79
N SER A 365 34.18 -2.02 -15.30
CA SER A 365 35.42 -1.82 -16.08
C SER A 365 36.06 -3.12 -16.60
N ARG A 366 35.96 -4.22 -15.83
CA ARG A 366 36.42 -5.54 -16.28
C ARG A 366 35.54 -6.16 -17.38
N LYS A 367 34.23 -5.88 -17.38
CA LYS A 367 33.30 -6.36 -18.42
C LYS A 367 33.48 -5.64 -19.76
N SER A 368 33.92 -4.38 -19.76
CA SER A 368 34.22 -3.66 -21.01
C SER A 368 35.54 -4.10 -21.67
N HIS A 369 36.53 -4.56 -20.90
CA HIS A 369 37.77 -5.12 -21.47
C HIS A 369 37.57 -6.51 -22.11
N CYS A 370 36.62 -7.31 -21.63
CA CYS A 370 36.30 -8.62 -22.24
C CYS A 370 35.51 -8.53 -23.55
N ARG A 371 35.06 -7.34 -24.00
CA ARG A 371 34.32 -7.17 -25.27
C ARG A 371 35.18 -6.69 -26.44
N ILE A 372 36.49 -6.51 -26.25
CA ILE A 372 37.42 -6.06 -27.31
C ILE A 372 38.16 -7.24 -27.97
N PHE A 373 38.04 -8.46 -27.42
CA PHE A 373 38.52 -9.68 -28.05
C PHE A 373 37.38 -10.70 -28.12
N ASN A 374 36.57 -10.60 -29.18
CA ASN A 374 35.84 -11.68 -29.84
C ASN A 374 35.16 -11.14 -31.09
#